data_AF-A0AAE9L3I3-F1
#
_entry.id   AF-A0AAE9L3I3-F1
#
_cell.length_a   1.000
_cell.length_b   1.000
_cell.length_c   1.000
_cell.angle_alpha   90.00
_cell.angle_beta   90.00
_cell.angle_gamma   90.00
#
_symmetry.space_group_name_H-M   'P 1'
#
loop_
_entity.id
_entity.type
_entity.pdbx_description
1 polymer ?
#
loop_
_entity_poly.entity_id
_entity_poly.type
_entity_poly.pdbx_seq_one_letter_code
_entity_poly.pdbx_strand_id
1 'polypeptide(L)'
;MERGVNILVVHGFAVREGRGKWACCFEIRLAIAGGGPLLFRGELHGRCFATEAAAVLAACEFGEREATRHMATARAMIAADDDEASRQKRSPPTGGPCGL
;
A
#
# COMPACT_ATOMS: atom_id res chain seq x y z
N MET A 1 -7.84 -0.74 -20.25
CA MET A 1 -7.67 -1.64 -19.10
C MET A 1 -7.75 -0.80 -17.86
N GLU A 2 -8.70 -1.06 -16.97
CA GLU A 2 -8.83 -0.34 -15.71
C GLU A 2 -7.58 -0.59 -14.85
N ARG A 3 -6.82 0.47 -14.57
CA ARG A 3 -5.75 0.44 -13.59
C ARG A 3 -6.40 0.53 -12.21
N GLY A 4 -6.83 -0.60 -11.67
CA GLY A 4 -7.44 -0.72 -10.34
C GLY A 4 -6.49 -1.35 -9.32
N VAL A 5 -6.64 -0.99 -8.04
CA VAL A 5 -6.06 -1.78 -6.95
C VAL A 5 -7.08 -2.83 -6.55
N ASN A 6 -6.75 -4.11 -6.76
CA ASN A 6 -7.76 -5.18 -6.83
C ASN A 6 -7.78 -6.13 -5.64
N ILE A 7 -6.66 -6.28 -4.91
CA ILE A 7 -6.59 -7.22 -3.80
C ILE A 7 -5.73 -6.63 -2.69
N LEU A 8 -6.30 -6.60 -1.48
CA LEU A 8 -5.63 -6.23 -0.25
C LEU A 8 -5.82 -7.37 0.76
N VAL A 9 -4.72 -7.89 1.30
CA VAL A 9 -4.76 -8.85 2.42
C VAL A 9 -3.90 -8.29 3.54
N VAL A 10 -4.46 -8.20 4.74
CA VAL A 10 -3.75 -7.85 5.97
C VAL A 10 -3.66 -9.10 6.85
N HIS A 11 -2.47 -9.40 7.34
CA HIS A 11 -2.24 -10.47 8.29
C HIS A 11 -1.51 -9.92 9.51
N GLY A 12 -2.21 -9.84 10.64
CA GLY A 12 -1.62 -9.53 11.94
C GLY A 12 -1.16 -10.79 12.65
N PHE A 13 0.00 -10.74 13.28
CA PHE A 13 0.54 -11.83 14.09
C PHE A 13 1.34 -11.27 15.26
N ALA A 14 1.54 -12.12 16.27
CA ALA A 14 2.27 -11.75 17.47
C ALA A 14 3.54 -12.58 17.60
N VAL A 15 4.62 -11.95 18.04
CA VAL A 15 5.92 -12.60 18.29
C VAL A 15 6.28 -12.43 19.77
N ARG A 16 6.76 -13.48 20.41
CA ARG A 16 7.07 -13.43 21.85
C ARG A 16 8.40 -12.71 22.10
N GLU A 17 8.40 -11.64 22.88
CA GLU A 17 9.59 -10.82 23.20
C GLU A 17 10.25 -11.21 24.55
N GLY A 18 9.61 -12.08 25.33
CA GLY A 18 10.06 -12.47 26.66
C GLY A 18 9.35 -11.71 27.80
N ARG A 19 9.59 -12.13 29.05
CA ARG A 19 8.90 -11.59 30.26
C ARG A 19 7.37 -11.56 30.15
N GLY A 20 6.78 -12.53 29.45
CA GLY A 20 5.33 -12.61 29.23
C GLY A 20 4.77 -11.56 28.26
N LYS A 21 5.61 -10.94 27.41
CA LYS A 21 5.22 -9.89 26.46
C LYS A 21 5.21 -10.38 25.02
N TRP A 22 4.38 -9.73 24.23
CA TRP A 22 4.19 -9.97 22.81
C TRP A 22 4.42 -8.69 22.00
N ALA A 23 5.22 -8.80 20.93
CA ALA A 23 5.33 -7.82 19.85
C ALA A 23 4.19 -8.00 18.86
N CYS A 24 3.81 -6.90 18.20
CA CYS A 24 2.81 -6.89 17.13
C CYS A 24 3.50 -6.73 15.79
N CYS A 25 3.21 -7.63 14.86
CA CYS A 25 3.75 -7.62 13.51
C CYS A 25 2.60 -7.74 12.51
N PHE A 26 2.69 -7.04 11.39
CA PHE A 26 1.68 -7.15 10.34
C PHE A 26 2.31 -7.25 8.95
N GLU A 27 1.62 -7.95 8.07
CA GLU A 27 1.90 -8.02 6.64
C GLU A 27 0.72 -7.47 5.85
N ILE A 28 1.02 -6.69 4.82
CA ILE A 28 0.06 -6.12 3.88
C ILE A 28 0.47 -6.59 2.49
N ARG A 29 -0.45 -7.26 1.79
CA ARG A 29 -0.28 -7.67 0.39
C ARG A 29 -1.23 -6.88 -0.47
N LEU A 30 -0.68 -6.13 -1.43
CA LEU A 30 -1.42 -5.29 -2.36
C LEU A 30 -1.19 -5.76 -3.80
N ALA A 31 -2.27 -5.96 -4.54
CA ALA A 31 -2.23 -6.22 -5.98
C ALA A 31 -2.73 -5.00 -6.75
N ILE A 32 -1.84 -4.42 -7.56
CA ILE A 32 -2.12 -3.26 -8.40
C ILE A 32 -2.21 -3.73 -9.87
N ALA A 33 -3.31 -3.41 -10.56
CA ALA A 33 -3.46 -3.75 -11.97
C ALA A 33 -2.41 -3.01 -12.81
N GLY A 34 -1.65 -3.77 -13.61
CA GLY A 34 -0.53 -3.25 -14.39
C GLY A 34 0.79 -3.12 -13.61
N GLY A 35 0.80 -3.48 -12.32
CA GLY A 35 1.99 -3.58 -11.48
C GLY A 35 2.24 -4.99 -10.96
N GLY A 36 3.38 -5.19 -10.29
CA GLY A 36 3.68 -6.40 -9.54
C GLY A 36 3.00 -6.42 -8.16
N PRO A 37 2.92 -7.58 -7.49
CA PRO A 37 2.45 -7.66 -6.11
C PRO A 37 3.39 -6.86 -5.19
N LEU A 38 2.80 -6.07 -4.30
CA LEU A 38 3.54 -5.34 -3.27
C LEU A 38 3.32 -6.02 -1.91
N LEU A 39 4.43 -6.24 -1.20
CA LEU A 39 4.42 -6.75 0.16
C LEU A 39 5.01 -5.68 1.08
N PHE A 40 4.22 -5.24 2.05
CA PHE A 40 4.67 -4.36 3.12
C PHE A 40 4.64 -5.13 4.43
N ARG A 41 5.69 -5.01 5.24
CA ARG A 41 5.74 -5.57 6.58
C ARG A 41 6.04 -4.45 7.57
N GLY A 42 5.33 -4.45 8.69
CA GLY A 42 5.56 -3.51 9.76
C GLY A 42 5.63 -4.20 11.11
N GLU A 43 6.42 -3.63 12.00
CA GLU A 43 6.58 -4.07 13.37
C GLU A 43 6.25 -2.89 14.30
N LEU A 44 5.40 -3.15 15.28
CA LEU A 44 5.01 -2.14 16.26
C LEU A 44 5.82 -2.32 17.54
N HIS A 45 6.91 -1.58 17.64
CA HIS A 45 7.76 -1.59 18.83
C HIS A 45 7.18 -0.72 19.96
N GLY A 46 7.60 -1.00 21.19
CA GLY A 46 7.30 -0.16 22.36
C GLY A 46 5.89 -0.34 22.95
N ARG A 47 5.09 -1.27 22.45
CA ARG A 47 3.82 -1.68 23.07
C ARG A 47 3.95 -3.06 23.69
N CYS A 48 3.53 -3.18 24.95
CA CYS A 48 3.54 -4.45 25.67
C CYS A 48 2.09 -4.95 25.78
N PHE A 49 1.80 -6.11 25.20
CA PHE A 49 0.50 -6.76 25.35
C PHE A 49 0.61 -7.93 26.32
N ALA A 50 -0.38 -8.05 27.19
CA ALA A 50 -0.45 -9.10 28.20
C ALA A 50 -0.80 -10.48 27.62
N THR A 51 -1.42 -10.52 26.44
CA THR A 51 -1.83 -11.76 25.76
C THR A 51 -1.47 -11.71 24.28
N GLU A 52 -1.29 -12.90 23.70
CA GLU A 52 -1.07 -13.07 22.27
C GLU A 52 -2.23 -12.51 21.45
N ALA A 53 -3.47 -12.82 21.85
CA ALA A 53 -4.67 -12.36 21.18
C ALA A 53 -4.76 -10.82 21.14
N ALA A 54 -4.41 -10.14 22.24
CA ALA A 54 -4.40 -8.68 22.27
C ALA A 54 -3.33 -8.09 21.33
N ALA A 55 -2.18 -8.74 21.22
CA ALA A 55 -1.14 -8.34 20.27
C ALA A 55 -1.56 -8.57 18.81
N VAL A 56 -2.20 -9.71 18.50
CA VAL A 56 -2.71 -10.00 17.15
C VAL A 56 -3.79 -9.00 16.74
N LEU A 57 -4.75 -8.69 17.62
CA LEU A 57 -5.79 -7.69 17.34
C LEU A 57 -5.18 -6.32 17.07
N ALA A 58 -4.23 -5.88 17.91
CA ALA A 58 -3.54 -4.63 17.67
C ALA A 58 -2.78 -4.65 16.33
N ALA A 59 -2.05 -5.72 16.04
CA ALA A 59 -1.34 -5.88 14.78
C ALA A 59 -2.26 -5.76 13.56
N CYS A 60 -3.44 -6.39 13.60
CA CYS A 60 -4.45 -6.27 12.54
C CYS A 60 -4.94 -4.82 12.39
N GLU A 61 -5.33 -4.15 13.48
CA GLU A 61 -5.80 -2.76 13.42
C GLU A 61 -4.75 -1.82 12.81
N PHE A 62 -3.48 -1.99 13.19
CA PHE A 62 -2.39 -1.19 12.61
C PHE A 62 -2.16 -1.52 11.15
N GLY A 63 -2.14 -2.81 10.80
CA GLY A 63 -2.02 -3.26 9.43
C GLY A 63 -3.13 -2.72 8.52
N GLU A 64 -4.37 -2.68 9.00
CA GLU A 64 -5.53 -2.12 8.28
C GLU A 64 -5.41 -0.61 8.05
N ARG A 65 -4.93 0.13 9.07
CA ARG A 65 -4.70 1.58 8.94
C ARG A 65 -3.60 1.90 7.93
N GLU A 66 -2.47 1.18 7.99
CA GLU A 66 -1.40 1.38 6.99
C GLU A 66 -1.82 0.90 5.61
N ALA A 67 -2.56 -0.20 5.51
CA ALA A 67 -3.11 -0.66 4.24
C ALA A 67 -4.01 0.40 3.60
N THR A 68 -4.85 1.07 4.39
CA THR A 68 -5.68 2.18 3.93
C THR A 68 -4.85 3.33 3.37
N ARG A 69 -3.72 3.67 4.02
CA ARG A 69 -2.80 4.70 3.53
C ARG A 69 -2.12 4.29 2.23
N HIS A 70 -1.61 3.06 2.16
CA HIS A 70 -1.00 2.53 0.94
C HIS A 70 -2.00 2.48 -0.23
N MET A 71 -3.26 2.11 0.04
CA MET A 71 -4.35 2.16 -0.94
C MET A 71 -4.60 3.59 -1.44
N ALA A 72 -4.65 4.57 -0.54
CA ALA A 72 -4.85 5.98 -0.91
C ALA A 72 -3.71 6.48 -1.80
N THR A 73 -2.46 6.19 -1.42
CA THR A 73 -1.27 6.54 -2.22
C THR A 73 -1.30 5.87 -3.60
N ALA A 74 -1.56 4.56 -3.66
CA ALA A 74 -1.62 3.83 -4.92
C ALA A 74 -2.71 4.39 -5.86
N ARG A 75 -3.89 4.73 -5.33
CA ARG A 75 -4.96 5.37 -6.10
C ARG A 75 -4.55 6.75 -6.62
N ALA A 76 -3.88 7.55 -5.80
CA ALA A 76 -3.41 8.88 -6.20
C ALA A 76 -2.35 8.80 -7.32
N MET A 77 -1.43 7.83 -7.24
CA MET A 77 -0.43 7.60 -8.30
C MET A 77 -1.08 7.20 -9.62
N ILE A 78 -2.06 6.30 -9.60
CA ILE A 78 -2.80 5.90 -10.80
C ILE A 78 -3.52 7.10 -11.43
N ALA A 79 -4.20 7.91 -10.61
CA ALA A 79 -4.90 9.09 -11.11
C ALA A 79 -3.95 10.12 -11.73
N ALA A 80 -2.75 10.31 -11.16
CA ALA A 80 -1.73 11.20 -11.71
C ALA A 80 -1.19 10.70 -13.06
N ASP A 81 -0.92 9.40 -13.19
CA ASP A 81 -0.48 8.78 -14.44
C ASP A 81 -1.55 8.95 -15.55
N ASP A 82 -2.82 8.78 -15.20
CA ASP A 82 -3.93 8.93 -16.14
C ASP A 82 -4.12 10.39 -16.60
N ASP A 83 -3.90 11.36 -15.72
CA ASP A 83 -3.94 12.79 -16.05
C ASP A 83 -2.79 13.19 -17.00
N GLU A 84 -1.56 12.76 -16.70
CA GLU A 84 -0.40 13.01 -17.56
C GLU A 84 -0.56 12.36 -18.95
N ALA A 85 -1.02 11.11 -19.00
CA ALA A 85 -1.33 10.44 -20.26
C ALA A 85 -2.43 11.17 -21.05
N SER A 86 -3.41 11.75 -20.36
CA SER A 86 -4.47 12.55 -20.98
C SER A 86 -3.98 13.91 -21.47
N ARG A 87 -2.95 14.49 -20.83
CA ARG A 87 -2.31 15.74 -21.26
C ARG A 87 -1.47 15.53 -22.51
N GLN A 88 -0.64 14.49 -22.56
CA GLN A 88 0.17 14.16 -23.74
C GLN A 88 -0.67 13.90 -24.99
N LYS A 89 -1.85 13.26 -24.84
CA LYS A 89 -2.80 13.07 -25.95
C LYS A 89 -3.46 14.37 -26.44
N ARG A 90 -3.52 15.40 -25.60
CA ARG A 90 -4.12 16.71 -25.92
C ARG A 90 -3.10 17.73 -26.44
N SER A 91 -1.82 17.50 -26.24
CA SER A 91 -0.75 18.29 -26.85
C SER A 91 -0.83 18.15 -28.37
N PRO A 92 -0.96 19.25 -29.14
CA PRO A 92 -0.92 19.18 -30.60
C PRO A 92 0.46 18.66 -31.04
N PRO A 93 0.57 17.91 -32.14
CA PRO A 93 1.88 17.59 -32.70
C PRO A 93 2.57 18.93 -32.98
N THR A 94 3.70 19.17 -32.34
CA THR A 94 4.57 20.29 -32.66
C THR A 94 4.93 20.13 -34.14
N GLY A 95 4.24 20.88 -34.99
CA GLY A 95 4.50 20.94 -36.41
C GLY A 95 5.99 21.21 -36.59
N GLY A 96 6.69 20.26 -37.21
CA GLY A 96 8.05 20.49 -37.66
C GLY A 96 8.07 21.72 -38.56
N PRO A 97 9.17 22.48 -38.61
CA PRO A 97 9.26 23.60 -39.51
C PRO A 97 9.12 23.09 -40.95
N CYS A 98 7.96 23.34 -41.55
CA CYS A 98 7.82 23.39 -43.00
C CYS A 98 8.36 24.76 -43.44
N GLY A 99 9.37 24.74 -44.31
CA GLY A 99 9.93 25.91 -44.99
C GLY A 99 11.39 26.13 -44.62
N LEU A 100 12.34 26.24 -45.55
CA LEU A 100 12.33 26.37 -47.02
C LEU A 100 13.65 25.78 -47.54
#